data_AF-A0A517R5I3-F1
#
_entry.id   AF-A0A517R5I3-F1
#
_cell.length_a   1.000
_cell.length_b   1.000
_cell.length_c   1.000
_cell.angle_alpha   90.00
_cell.angle_beta   90.00
_cell.angle_gamma   90.00
#
_symmetry.space_group_name_H-M   'P 1'
#
loop_
_entity.id
_entity.type
_entity.pdbx_description
1 polymer ?
#
loop_
_entity_poly.entity_id
_entity_poly.type
_entity_poly.pdbx_seq_one_letter_code
_entity_poly.pdbx_strand_id
1 'polypeptide(L)'
;MNEMDGAGEMLLPDDLKKKVREISESARLELVSFAMETLSEACDDADGEEGSPMDDWRRENREREDAAFSSFSAADIRQFIKARRGRHAAEKIDNAVWKALIETEVGPYAARSRFNLALDETLMPSFAFDRFGMSSTIMPDGREIFIAGEHEDYYDPDFYIYNDVIVRDPSGAIDIYGYPETVFPPTDFHSATRIESDILIIGCLGYQEQREEKTTPVFLLNCETFEIRKVKTTGKGPGWIHNHKVSSSPREEYLTVVGGLRHRDSERDLIANEKRYRLDLKTWHWTRHS
;
A
#
# COMPACT_ATOMS: atom_id res chain seq x y z
N MET A 1 22.79 51.99 5.89
CA MET A 1 22.61 52.31 4.46
C MET A 1 23.00 51.05 3.70
N ASN A 2 22.03 50.16 3.47
CA ASN A 2 21.21 50.02 2.24
C ASN A 2 22.11 49.67 1.05
N GLU A 3 21.85 48.70 0.18
CA GLU A 3 20.80 47.70 -0.08
C GLU A 3 21.41 46.85 -1.21
N MET A 4 21.04 45.57 -1.35
CA MET A 4 20.51 45.01 -2.61
C MET A 4 20.19 43.52 -2.47
N ASP A 5 18.88 43.29 -2.37
CA ASP A 5 18.12 42.06 -2.54
C ASP A 5 18.25 41.41 -3.94
N GLY A 6 17.86 40.14 -4.00
CA GLY A 6 16.90 39.71 -5.03
C GLY A 6 17.36 38.65 -6.04
N ALA A 7 17.42 37.38 -5.64
CA ALA A 7 17.28 36.27 -6.59
C ALA A 7 15.77 36.06 -6.84
N GLY A 8 15.25 36.69 -7.90
CA GLY A 8 13.85 36.60 -8.29
C GLY A 8 13.51 35.21 -8.85
N GLU A 9 12.56 34.52 -8.22
CA GLU A 9 11.83 33.40 -8.79
C GLU A 9 11.13 33.86 -10.09
N MET A 10 11.55 33.30 -11.22
CA MET A 10 10.92 33.59 -12.50
C MET A 10 9.62 32.79 -12.61
N LEU A 11 8.53 33.35 -12.07
CA LEU A 11 7.19 32.81 -12.23
C LEU A 11 6.77 32.89 -13.70
N LEU A 12 6.47 31.73 -14.29
CA LEU A 12 5.90 31.65 -15.64
C LEU A 12 4.58 32.44 -15.70
N PRO A 13 4.36 33.29 -16.71
CA PRO A 13 3.08 33.94 -16.97
C PRO A 13 1.92 32.93 -17.05
N ASP A 14 0.75 33.29 -16.53
CA ASP A 14 -0.37 32.34 -16.35
C ASP A 14 -0.93 31.79 -17.68
N ASP A 15 -0.76 32.54 -18.77
CA ASP A 15 -1.05 32.12 -20.14
C ASP A 15 -0.09 31.05 -20.64
N LEU A 16 1.20 31.08 -20.23
CA LEU A 16 2.16 30.02 -20.49
C LEU A 16 1.88 28.78 -19.63
N LYS A 17 1.52 28.94 -18.35
CA LYS A 17 1.12 27.80 -17.50
C LYS A 17 -0.10 27.06 -18.06
N LYS A 18 -1.09 27.82 -18.55
CA LYS A 18 -2.28 27.26 -19.18
C LYS A 18 -1.93 26.48 -20.46
N LYS A 19 -1.08 27.05 -21.33
CA LYS A 19 -0.60 26.35 -22.54
C LYS A 19 0.23 25.11 -22.23
N VAL A 20 1.10 25.15 -21.21
CA VAL A 20 1.87 23.98 -20.77
C VAL A 20 0.94 22.88 -20.26
N ARG A 21 -0.12 23.26 -19.53
CA ARG A 21 -1.14 22.31 -19.03
C ARG A 21 -1.97 21.70 -20.17
N GLU A 22 -2.39 22.50 -21.14
CA GLU A 22 -3.11 22.03 -22.33
C GLU A 22 -2.25 21.11 -23.21
N ILE A 23 -0.96 21.43 -23.40
CA ILE A 23 0.00 20.57 -24.10
C ILE A 23 0.21 19.27 -23.33
N SER A 24 0.32 19.33 -22.00
CA SER A 24 0.44 18.14 -21.16
C SER A 24 -0.80 17.26 -21.17
N GLU A 25 -2.00 17.83 -21.24
CA GLU A 25 -3.27 17.07 -21.34
C GLU A 25 -3.43 16.45 -22.73
N SER A 26 -3.09 17.18 -23.80
CA SER A 26 -3.13 16.64 -25.16
C SER A 26 -2.10 15.52 -25.37
N ALA A 27 -0.86 15.71 -24.88
CA ALA A 27 0.16 14.66 -24.93
C ALA A 27 -0.23 13.46 -24.06
N ARG A 28 -0.94 13.67 -22.95
CA ARG A 28 -1.48 12.60 -22.09
C ARG A 28 -2.61 11.84 -22.77
N LEU A 29 -3.52 12.51 -23.49
CA LEU A 29 -4.58 11.85 -24.26
C LEU A 29 -4.00 11.04 -25.43
N GLU A 30 -2.97 11.55 -26.10
CA GLU A 30 -2.26 10.79 -27.14
C GLU A 30 -1.49 9.60 -26.56
N LEU A 31 -0.82 9.75 -25.40
CA LEU A 31 -0.14 8.62 -24.74
C LEU A 31 -1.11 7.56 -24.24
N VAL A 32 -2.28 7.96 -23.71
CA VAL A 32 -3.31 7.02 -23.26
C VAL A 32 -3.96 6.34 -24.45
N SER A 33 -4.26 7.05 -25.54
CA SER A 33 -4.77 6.44 -26.78
C SER A 33 -3.77 5.44 -27.35
N PHE A 34 -2.48 5.81 -27.42
CA PHE A 34 -1.41 4.95 -27.90
C PHE A 34 -1.20 3.75 -26.98
N ALA A 35 -1.24 3.92 -25.66
CA ALA A 35 -1.15 2.82 -24.70
C ALA A 35 -2.36 1.90 -24.76
N MET A 36 -3.57 2.41 -24.99
CA MET A 36 -4.77 1.59 -25.16
C MET A 36 -4.76 0.84 -26.50
N GLU A 37 -4.28 1.44 -27.59
CA GLU A 37 -4.04 0.74 -28.87
C GLU A 37 -2.94 -0.32 -28.72
N THR A 38 -1.84 -0.02 -28.04
CA THR A 38 -0.74 -0.98 -27.82
C THR A 38 -1.15 -2.12 -26.89
N LEU A 39 -2.02 -1.87 -25.90
CA LEU A 39 -2.59 -2.90 -25.02
C LEU A 39 -3.66 -3.73 -25.73
N SER A 40 -4.42 -3.14 -26.67
CA SER A 40 -5.34 -3.87 -27.55
C SER A 40 -4.57 -4.78 -28.50
N GLU A 41 -3.53 -4.26 -29.17
CA GLU A 41 -2.67 -5.03 -30.07
C GLU A 41 -1.88 -6.12 -29.32
N ALA A 42 -1.39 -5.85 -28.09
CA ALA A 42 -0.74 -6.86 -27.26
C ALA A 42 -1.71 -7.93 -26.69
N CYS A 43 -3.02 -7.64 -26.64
CA CYS A 43 -4.06 -8.62 -26.34
C CYS A 43 -4.51 -9.41 -27.58
N ASP A 44 -4.43 -8.82 -28.77
CA ASP A 44 -4.82 -9.44 -30.04
C ASP A 44 -3.68 -10.27 -30.69
N ASP A 45 -2.39 -9.95 -30.41
CA ASP A 45 -1.22 -10.69 -30.92
C ASP A 45 -0.80 -11.89 -30.03
N ALA A 46 -1.61 -12.25 -29.03
CA ALA A 46 -1.40 -13.43 -28.20
C ALA A 46 -2.19 -14.65 -28.72
N ASP A 47 -2.15 -14.90 -30.03
CA ASP A 47 -2.52 -16.20 -30.60
C ASP A 47 -1.42 -17.23 -30.24
N GLY A 48 -1.37 -17.59 -28.96
CA GLY A 48 -0.63 -18.74 -28.46
C GLY A 48 -1.18 -20.03 -29.06
N GLU A 49 -0.32 -21.02 -29.25
CA GLU A 49 -0.76 -22.37 -29.62
C GLU A 49 -1.80 -22.87 -28.61
N GLU A 50 -3.03 -23.11 -29.06
CA GLU A 50 -4.11 -23.70 -28.25
C GLU A 50 -3.59 -24.90 -27.45
N GLY A 51 -3.65 -24.81 -26.12
CA GLY A 51 -3.19 -25.87 -25.21
C GLY A 51 -1.80 -25.66 -24.61
N SER A 52 -1.25 -24.44 -24.63
CA SER A 52 -0.05 -24.12 -23.87
C SER A 52 -0.33 -24.10 -22.34
N PRO A 53 0.66 -24.37 -21.48
CA PRO A 53 0.52 -24.22 -20.02
C PRO A 53 0.11 -22.81 -19.56
N MET A 54 0.42 -21.78 -20.36
CA MET A 54 -0.01 -20.41 -20.10
C MET A 54 -1.49 -20.21 -20.40
N ASP A 55 -2.03 -20.88 -21.43
CA ASP A 55 -3.45 -20.81 -21.78
C ASP A 55 -4.30 -21.63 -20.82
N ASP A 56 -3.80 -22.78 -20.36
CA ASP A 56 -4.42 -23.54 -19.27
C ASP A 56 -4.46 -22.71 -17.97
N TRP A 57 -3.35 -22.06 -17.59
CA TRP A 57 -3.30 -21.16 -16.43
C TRP A 57 -4.26 -19.96 -16.56
N ARG A 58 -4.32 -19.33 -17.74
CA ARG A 58 -5.25 -18.22 -18.02
C ARG A 58 -6.70 -18.68 -17.95
N ARG A 59 -7.01 -19.87 -18.44
CA ARG A 59 -8.36 -20.45 -18.39
C ARG A 59 -8.76 -20.77 -16.96
N GLU A 60 -7.91 -21.45 -16.20
CA GLU A 60 -8.16 -21.80 -14.79
C GLU A 60 -8.37 -20.55 -13.93
N ASN A 61 -7.55 -19.51 -14.11
CA ASN A 61 -7.75 -18.23 -13.42
C ASN A 61 -9.06 -17.56 -13.81
N ARG A 62 -9.41 -17.55 -15.10
CA ARG A 62 -10.67 -16.97 -15.55
C ARG A 62 -11.87 -17.72 -14.99
N GLU A 63 -11.84 -19.05 -14.95
CA GLU A 63 -12.91 -19.86 -14.34
C GLU A 63 -13.05 -19.58 -12.84
N ARG A 64 -11.93 -19.46 -12.12
CA ARG A 64 -11.92 -19.09 -10.70
C ARG A 64 -12.53 -17.70 -10.47
N GLU A 65 -12.11 -16.73 -11.27
CA GLU A 65 -12.62 -15.36 -11.22
C GLU A 65 -14.12 -15.31 -11.53
N ASP A 66 -14.54 -15.93 -12.63
CA ASP A 66 -15.95 -15.98 -13.03
C ASP A 66 -16.79 -16.66 -11.94
N ALA A 67 -16.30 -17.75 -11.34
CA ALA A 67 -16.97 -18.40 -10.22
C ALA A 67 -17.10 -17.45 -9.01
N ALA A 68 -16.03 -16.79 -8.59
CA ALA A 68 -16.03 -15.87 -7.46
C ALA A 68 -16.96 -14.66 -7.68
N PHE A 69 -17.02 -14.13 -8.91
CA PHE A 69 -17.83 -12.96 -9.24
C PHE A 69 -19.26 -13.29 -9.72
N SER A 70 -19.56 -14.56 -10.05
CA SER A 70 -20.88 -14.99 -10.58
C SER A 70 -22.07 -14.67 -9.67
N SER A 71 -21.82 -14.56 -8.36
CA SER A 71 -22.85 -14.28 -7.35
C SER A 71 -23.17 -12.79 -7.17
N PHE A 72 -22.35 -11.89 -7.74
CA PHE A 72 -22.54 -10.45 -7.61
C PHE A 72 -23.31 -9.86 -8.80
N SER A 73 -24.05 -8.80 -8.52
CA SER A 73 -24.61 -7.90 -9.52
C SER A 73 -23.75 -6.63 -9.65
N ALA A 74 -23.99 -5.85 -10.71
CA ALA A 74 -23.38 -4.53 -10.85
C ALA A 74 -23.72 -3.58 -9.67
N ALA A 75 -24.88 -3.77 -9.02
CA ALA A 75 -25.27 -3.01 -7.85
C ALA A 75 -24.43 -3.39 -6.62
N ASP A 76 -24.14 -4.70 -6.44
CA ASP A 76 -23.28 -5.17 -5.35
C ASP A 76 -21.88 -4.60 -5.48
N ILE A 77 -21.30 -4.65 -6.69
CA ILE A 77 -19.98 -4.06 -6.95
C ILE A 77 -20.00 -2.57 -6.63
N ARG A 78 -20.99 -1.82 -7.15
CA ARG A 78 -21.08 -0.37 -6.87
C ARG A 78 -21.20 -0.06 -5.40
N GLN A 79 -21.93 -0.86 -4.64
CA GLN A 79 -22.14 -0.63 -3.22
C GLN A 79 -20.92 -0.99 -2.36
N PHE A 80 -20.20 -2.05 -2.71
CA PHE A 80 -19.23 -2.67 -1.80
C PHE A 80 -17.78 -2.58 -2.25
N ILE A 81 -17.48 -2.17 -3.49
CA ILE A 81 -16.09 -2.12 -3.95
C ILE A 81 -15.27 -1.01 -3.31
N LYS A 82 -15.90 0.13 -2.94
CA LYS A 82 -15.19 1.32 -2.46
C LYS A 82 -14.35 1.00 -1.20
N ALA A 83 -13.06 1.32 -1.24
CA ALA A 83 -12.15 1.19 -0.12
C ALA A 83 -12.57 2.10 1.04
N ARG A 84 -12.36 1.64 2.28
CA ARG A 84 -12.65 2.42 3.49
C ARG A 84 -11.76 2.05 4.65
N ARG A 85 -11.66 2.95 5.62
CA ARG A 85 -11.03 2.71 6.93
C ARG A 85 -11.98 1.94 7.86
N GLY A 86 -11.40 1.39 8.92
CA GLY A 86 -12.18 0.90 10.06
C GLY A 86 -12.68 2.05 10.93
N ARG A 87 -13.82 1.86 11.59
CA ARG A 87 -14.45 2.82 12.51
C ARG A 87 -13.98 2.67 13.96
N HIS A 88 -13.47 1.49 14.31
CA HIS A 88 -12.90 1.19 15.62
C HIS A 88 -11.72 0.23 15.44
N ALA A 89 -10.85 0.15 16.46
CA ALA A 89 -9.71 -0.77 16.43
C ALA A 89 -10.19 -2.20 16.14
N ALA A 90 -9.45 -2.90 15.27
CA ALA A 90 -9.76 -4.26 14.85
C ALA A 90 -11.22 -4.45 14.38
N GLU A 91 -11.79 -3.49 13.64
CA GLU A 91 -13.13 -3.67 13.07
C GLU A 91 -13.10 -4.83 12.09
N LYS A 92 -13.79 -5.93 12.41
CA LYS A 92 -14.02 -6.99 11.44
C LYS A 92 -14.92 -6.47 10.32
N ILE A 93 -14.37 -6.37 9.12
CA ILE A 93 -15.08 -5.92 7.92
C ILE A 93 -15.61 -7.13 7.19
N ASP A 94 -16.93 -7.29 7.19
CA ASP A 94 -17.60 -8.29 6.37
C ASP A 94 -18.01 -7.68 5.03
N ASN A 95 -17.20 -7.93 4.00
CA ASN A 95 -17.44 -7.45 2.64
C ASN A 95 -17.11 -8.56 1.64
N ALA A 96 -18.14 -9.14 1.03
CA ALA A 96 -17.99 -10.26 0.10
C ALA A 96 -17.24 -9.87 -1.18
N VAL A 97 -17.40 -8.64 -1.68
CA VAL A 97 -16.69 -8.16 -2.86
C VAL A 97 -15.19 -8.06 -2.57
N TRP A 98 -14.80 -7.55 -1.39
CA TRP A 98 -13.39 -7.50 -1.00
C TRP A 98 -12.80 -8.89 -0.83
N LYS A 99 -13.54 -9.83 -0.23
CA LYS A 99 -13.09 -11.23 -0.10
C LYS A 99 -12.86 -11.87 -1.47
N ALA A 100 -13.75 -11.63 -2.45
CA ALA A 100 -13.55 -12.12 -3.81
C ALA A 100 -12.33 -11.48 -4.49
N LEU A 101 -12.10 -10.17 -4.29
CA LEU A 101 -10.90 -9.49 -4.81
C LEU A 101 -9.61 -10.04 -4.18
N ILE A 102 -9.64 -10.36 -2.89
CA ILE A 102 -8.50 -10.99 -2.19
C ILE A 102 -8.30 -12.41 -2.70
N GLU A 103 -9.35 -13.22 -2.82
CA GLU A 103 -9.25 -14.62 -3.27
C GLU A 103 -8.75 -14.73 -4.70
N THR A 104 -9.24 -13.85 -5.58
CA THR A 104 -8.93 -13.88 -7.01
C THR A 104 -7.69 -13.09 -7.38
N GLU A 105 -7.26 -12.16 -6.53
CA GLU A 105 -6.20 -11.17 -6.78
C GLU A 105 -6.49 -10.27 -7.99
N VAL A 106 -7.76 -10.17 -8.38
CA VAL A 106 -8.23 -9.27 -9.44
C VAL A 106 -8.13 -7.82 -8.96
N GLY A 107 -7.53 -6.97 -9.79
CA GLY A 107 -7.48 -5.52 -9.56
C GLY A 107 -8.84 -4.83 -9.68
N PRO A 108 -9.02 -3.67 -9.05
CA PRO A 108 -10.31 -2.97 -8.99
C PRO A 108 -10.87 -2.59 -10.36
N TYR A 109 -10.01 -2.14 -11.29
CA TYR A 109 -10.41 -1.85 -12.68
C TYR A 109 -11.03 -3.08 -13.34
N ALA A 110 -10.31 -4.21 -13.31
CA ALA A 110 -10.75 -5.45 -13.92
C ALA A 110 -12.07 -5.94 -13.31
N ALA A 111 -12.26 -5.80 -11.99
CA ALA A 111 -13.51 -6.14 -11.33
C ALA A 111 -14.68 -5.25 -11.80
N ARG A 112 -14.51 -3.94 -11.92
CA ARG A 112 -15.56 -3.03 -12.43
C ARG A 112 -15.90 -3.29 -13.89
N SER A 113 -14.90 -3.55 -14.73
CA SER A 113 -15.07 -3.80 -16.16
C SER A 113 -15.94 -5.03 -16.44
N ARG A 114 -15.87 -6.07 -15.59
CA ARG A 114 -16.76 -7.25 -15.67
C ARG A 114 -18.24 -6.91 -15.59
N PHE A 115 -18.58 -5.79 -14.94
CA PHE A 115 -19.95 -5.33 -14.73
C PHE A 115 -20.30 -4.08 -15.55
N ASN A 116 -19.45 -3.71 -16.53
CA ASN A 116 -19.62 -2.51 -17.36
C ASN A 116 -19.83 -1.22 -16.54
N LEU A 117 -19.15 -1.12 -15.39
CA LEU A 117 -19.25 0.04 -14.52
C LEU A 117 -18.25 1.12 -14.94
N ALA A 118 -18.77 2.27 -15.39
CA ALA A 118 -17.97 3.47 -15.60
C ALA A 118 -17.44 4.02 -14.27
N LEU A 119 -16.24 4.60 -14.30
CA LEU A 119 -15.64 5.28 -13.15
C LEU A 119 -16.49 6.48 -12.73
N ASP A 120 -16.85 6.53 -11.46
CA ASP A 120 -17.49 7.67 -10.80
C ASP A 120 -17.02 7.76 -9.33
N GLU A 121 -17.26 8.90 -8.67
CA GLU A 121 -16.79 9.16 -7.28
C GLU A 121 -17.34 8.16 -6.25
N THR A 122 -18.44 7.46 -6.55
CA THR A 122 -19.02 6.45 -5.66
C THR A 122 -18.24 5.15 -5.67
N LEU A 123 -17.44 4.91 -6.71
CA LEU A 123 -16.61 3.72 -6.86
C LEU A 123 -15.17 3.92 -6.40
N MET A 124 -14.73 5.18 -6.26
CA MET A 124 -13.32 5.52 -6.06
C MET A 124 -13.05 6.03 -4.63
N PRO A 125 -11.91 5.68 -4.04
CA PRO A 125 -11.00 4.63 -4.50
C PRO A 125 -11.65 3.25 -4.31
N SER A 126 -11.47 2.35 -5.26
CA SER A 126 -11.89 0.95 -5.12
C SER A 126 -10.87 0.15 -4.33
N PHE A 127 -11.35 -0.84 -3.60
CA PHE A 127 -10.50 -1.75 -2.84
C PHE A 127 -9.62 -2.59 -3.78
N ALA A 128 -8.34 -2.66 -3.46
CA ALA A 128 -7.35 -3.48 -4.12
C ALA A 128 -6.64 -4.36 -3.08
N PHE A 129 -6.34 -5.59 -3.46
CA PHE A 129 -5.47 -6.48 -2.68
C PHE A 129 -4.03 -6.46 -3.19
N ASP A 130 -3.83 -6.31 -4.51
CA ASP A 130 -2.51 -6.10 -5.08
C ASP A 130 -2.01 -4.69 -4.75
N ARG A 131 -0.96 -4.63 -3.93
CA ARG A 131 -0.50 -3.41 -3.25
C ARG A 131 1.01 -3.35 -3.19
N PHE A 132 1.57 -2.19 -3.49
CA PHE A 132 2.96 -1.89 -3.23
C PHE A 132 3.20 -1.69 -1.73
N GLY A 133 4.36 -2.12 -1.23
CA GLY A 133 4.74 -1.85 0.16
C GLY A 133 3.87 -2.52 1.24
N MET A 134 2.96 -3.42 0.85
CA MET A 134 2.27 -4.35 1.76
C MET A 134 3.28 -5.38 2.28
N SER A 135 3.14 -5.78 3.55
CA SER A 135 3.91 -6.90 4.09
C SER A 135 3.05 -8.14 4.23
N SER A 136 3.67 -9.33 4.13
CA SER A 136 3.06 -10.62 4.48
C SER A 136 3.92 -11.33 5.52
N THR A 137 3.28 -11.97 6.50
CA THR A 137 3.93 -12.79 7.52
C THR A 137 3.16 -14.09 7.71
N ILE A 138 3.84 -15.23 7.52
CA ILE A 138 3.29 -16.56 7.82
C ILE A 138 3.51 -16.87 9.31
N MET A 139 2.42 -17.19 9.99
CA MET A 139 2.39 -17.55 11.40
C MET A 139 2.65 -19.06 11.60
N PRO A 140 3.07 -19.50 12.81
CA PRO A 140 3.33 -20.92 13.08
C PRO A 140 2.12 -21.85 12.90
N ASP A 141 0.90 -21.31 13.03
CA ASP A 141 -0.35 -22.04 12.80
C ASP A 141 -0.78 -22.09 11.32
N GLY A 142 0.03 -21.51 10.43
CA GLY A 142 -0.19 -21.48 8.98
C GLY A 142 -0.99 -20.29 8.48
N ARG A 143 -1.54 -19.44 9.37
CA ARG A 143 -2.19 -18.19 8.93
C ARG A 143 -1.19 -17.29 8.23
N GLU A 144 -1.60 -16.69 7.12
CA GLU A 144 -0.87 -15.64 6.45
C GLU A 144 -1.51 -14.28 6.77
N ILE A 145 -0.71 -13.37 7.33
CA ILE A 145 -1.17 -12.05 7.76
C ILE A 145 -0.56 -11.00 6.83
N PHE A 146 -1.42 -10.30 6.09
CA PHE A 146 -1.07 -9.17 5.25
C PHE A 146 -1.38 -7.86 5.97
N ILE A 147 -0.48 -6.89 5.86
CA ILE A 147 -0.61 -5.62 6.56
C ILE A 147 -0.46 -4.48 5.55
N ALA A 148 -1.51 -3.68 5.44
CA ALA A 148 -1.51 -2.37 4.79
C ALA A 148 -1.00 -2.37 3.32
N GLY A 149 -0.17 -1.40 2.94
CA GLY A 149 0.32 -1.18 1.56
C GLY A 149 -0.42 -0.06 0.82
N GLU A 150 0.04 0.30 -0.36
CA GLU A 150 -0.61 1.30 -1.24
C GLU A 150 -1.02 0.68 -2.57
N HIS A 151 -2.07 1.23 -3.17
CA HIS A 151 -2.47 0.93 -4.54
C HIS A 151 -2.29 2.18 -5.39
N GLU A 152 -1.67 2.01 -6.56
CA GLU A 152 -1.38 3.04 -7.57
C GLU A 152 -0.52 4.22 -7.09
N ASP A 153 -0.31 5.20 -7.98
CA ASP A 153 0.32 6.48 -7.68
C ASP A 153 -0.72 7.57 -7.41
N TYR A 154 -0.29 8.71 -6.84
CA TYR A 154 -1.21 9.74 -6.35
C TYR A 154 -2.09 10.43 -7.41
N TYR A 155 -1.80 10.25 -8.70
CA TYR A 155 -2.65 10.80 -9.77
C TYR A 155 -3.73 9.84 -10.23
N ASP A 156 -3.65 8.57 -9.81
CA ASP A 156 -4.66 7.57 -10.08
C ASP A 156 -5.87 7.78 -9.16
N PRO A 157 -7.10 7.75 -9.69
CA PRO A 157 -8.30 7.90 -8.87
C PRO A 157 -8.51 6.79 -7.83
N ASP A 158 -7.93 5.60 -8.03
CA ASP A 158 -7.95 4.51 -7.07
C ASP A 158 -6.79 4.57 -6.07
N PHE A 159 -5.96 5.63 -6.09
CA PHE A 159 -4.89 5.80 -5.14
C PHE A 159 -5.37 5.73 -3.69
N TYR A 160 -4.82 4.78 -2.95
CA TYR A 160 -5.19 4.58 -1.56
C TYR A 160 -4.08 3.87 -0.79
N ILE A 161 -3.60 4.50 0.28
CA ILE A 161 -2.68 3.86 1.23
C ILE A 161 -3.53 3.16 2.29
N TYR A 162 -3.47 1.84 2.37
CA TYR A 162 -4.26 1.03 3.28
C TYR A 162 -3.69 1.07 4.72
N ASN A 163 -4.53 0.69 5.66
CA ASN A 163 -4.19 0.51 7.08
C ASN A 163 -5.01 -0.65 7.67
N ASP A 164 -5.36 -1.62 6.83
CA ASP A 164 -6.07 -2.84 7.24
C ASP A 164 -5.08 -3.98 7.51
N VAL A 165 -5.61 -5.04 8.13
CA VAL A 165 -4.94 -6.33 8.28
C VAL A 165 -5.84 -7.39 7.67
N ILE A 166 -5.30 -8.17 6.76
CA ILE A 166 -6.01 -9.28 6.10
C ILE A 166 -5.38 -10.58 6.57
N VAL A 167 -6.21 -11.55 6.92
CA VAL A 167 -5.79 -12.85 7.42
C VAL A 167 -6.35 -13.91 6.47
N ARG A 168 -5.45 -14.66 5.83
CA ARG A 168 -5.79 -15.89 5.12
C ARG A 168 -5.51 -17.07 6.04
N ASP A 169 -6.56 -17.80 6.38
CA ASP A 169 -6.47 -19.04 7.16
C ASP A 169 -6.07 -20.22 6.25
N PRO A 170 -5.37 -21.26 6.75
CA PRO A 170 -5.09 -22.46 5.96
C PRO A 170 -6.32 -23.17 5.37
N SER A 171 -7.51 -22.96 5.94
CA SER A 171 -8.78 -23.45 5.39
C SER A 171 -9.27 -22.68 4.16
N GLY A 172 -8.65 -21.55 3.82
CA GLY A 172 -9.10 -20.61 2.79
C GLY A 172 -10.01 -19.50 3.31
N ALA A 173 -10.35 -19.48 4.60
CA ALA A 173 -11.14 -18.39 5.19
C ALA A 173 -10.36 -17.07 5.15
N ILE A 174 -11.07 -15.99 4.80
CA ILE A 174 -10.52 -14.63 4.72
C ILE A 174 -11.21 -13.75 5.75
N ASP A 175 -10.41 -13.19 6.66
CA ASP A 175 -10.83 -12.15 7.60
C ASP A 175 -10.13 -10.83 7.30
N ILE A 176 -10.88 -9.73 7.40
CA ILE A 176 -10.38 -8.37 7.13
C ILE A 176 -10.64 -7.52 8.38
N TYR A 177 -9.59 -6.87 8.88
CA TYR A 177 -9.64 -6.00 10.05
C TYR A 177 -9.27 -4.57 9.64
N GLY A 178 -10.20 -3.65 9.81
CA GLY A 178 -9.99 -2.23 9.56
C GLY A 178 -9.67 -1.44 10.83
N TYR A 179 -8.96 -0.32 10.67
CA TYR A 179 -8.56 0.53 11.80
C TYR A 179 -8.85 2.01 11.50
N PRO A 180 -9.20 2.82 12.52
CA PRO A 180 -9.16 4.27 12.45
C PRO A 180 -7.71 4.74 12.32
N GLU A 181 -7.51 5.85 11.62
CA GLU A 181 -6.17 6.44 11.41
C GLU A 181 -5.49 6.83 12.74
N THR A 182 -6.28 7.16 13.75
CA THR A 182 -5.78 7.48 15.11
C THR A 182 -5.21 6.26 15.84
N VAL A 183 -5.54 5.04 15.41
CA VAL A 183 -5.04 3.78 16.00
C VAL A 183 -3.87 3.26 15.17
N PHE A 184 -4.09 3.13 13.86
CA PHE A 184 -3.09 2.69 12.90
C PHE A 184 -3.25 3.55 11.63
N PRO A 185 -2.35 4.50 11.36
CA PRO A 185 -2.45 5.36 10.20
C PRO A 185 -2.17 4.59 8.90
N PRO A 186 -2.59 5.12 7.73
CA PRO A 186 -2.19 4.65 6.41
C PRO A 186 -0.68 4.33 6.34
N THR A 187 -0.35 3.09 5.99
CA THR A 187 1.01 2.55 6.14
C THR A 187 1.42 1.73 4.92
N ASP A 188 2.60 1.98 4.38
CA ASP A 188 3.18 1.37 3.19
C ASP A 188 4.72 1.37 3.28
N PHE A 189 5.37 0.48 2.53
CA PHE A 189 6.82 0.29 2.50
C PHE A 189 7.47 0.18 3.90
N HIS A 190 6.70 -0.37 4.83
CA HIS A 190 7.12 -0.70 6.18
C HIS A 190 7.80 -2.06 6.20
N SER A 191 8.41 -2.41 7.33
CA SER A 191 8.76 -3.78 7.64
C SER A 191 7.79 -4.36 8.65
N ALA A 192 7.48 -5.65 8.51
CA ALA A 192 6.77 -6.44 9.49
C ALA A 192 7.67 -7.62 9.90
N THR A 193 7.89 -7.78 11.19
CA THR A 193 8.74 -8.85 11.74
C THR A 193 7.98 -9.56 12.84
N ARG A 194 7.76 -10.87 12.69
CA ARG A 194 7.23 -11.70 13.76
C ARG A 194 8.19 -11.69 14.96
N ILE A 195 7.66 -11.36 16.12
CA ILE A 195 8.36 -11.44 17.41
C ILE A 195 7.47 -12.25 18.36
N GLU A 196 7.96 -13.40 18.79
CA GLU A 196 7.13 -14.38 19.51
C GLU A 196 5.81 -14.70 18.76
N SER A 197 4.65 -14.36 19.35
CA SER A 197 3.30 -14.53 18.80
C SER A 197 2.76 -13.31 18.05
N ASP A 198 3.44 -12.17 18.12
CA ASP A 198 2.98 -10.89 17.60
C ASP A 198 3.78 -10.47 16.36
N ILE A 199 3.34 -9.40 15.68
CA ILE A 199 4.07 -8.80 14.57
C ILE A 199 4.43 -7.37 14.91
N LEU A 200 5.72 -7.05 14.88
CA LEU A 200 6.21 -5.69 14.99
C LEU A 200 6.29 -5.03 13.62
N ILE A 201 5.64 -3.89 13.48
CA ILE A 201 5.61 -3.05 12.29
C ILE A 201 6.53 -1.86 12.52
N ILE A 202 7.53 -1.64 11.66
CA ILE A 202 8.46 -0.52 11.76
C ILE A 202 8.45 0.27 10.46
N GLY A 203 8.38 1.60 10.59
CA GLY A 203 8.47 2.54 9.49
C GLY A 203 7.21 2.62 8.63
N CYS A 204 7.22 3.56 7.70
CA CYS A 204 6.14 3.88 6.78
C CYS A 204 6.61 5.00 5.83
N LEU A 205 6.18 5.00 4.56
CA LEU A 205 6.28 6.21 3.74
C LEU A 205 5.12 7.15 4.08
N GLY A 206 3.90 6.65 3.88
CA GLY A 206 2.63 7.25 4.29
C GLY A 206 2.30 8.51 3.51
N TYR A 207 1.13 9.09 3.83
CA TYR A 207 0.77 10.40 3.30
C TYR A 207 1.74 11.48 3.80
N GLN A 208 2.02 12.47 2.96
CA GLN A 208 3.06 13.48 3.22
C GLN A 208 2.79 14.27 4.51
N GLU A 209 1.54 14.59 4.77
CA GLU A 209 1.07 15.34 5.93
C GLU A 209 1.18 14.59 7.26
N GLN A 210 1.40 13.27 7.23
CA GLN A 210 1.56 12.44 8.41
C GLN A 210 3.02 12.27 8.82
N ARG A 211 3.97 12.67 7.96
CA ARG A 211 5.40 12.40 8.16
C ARG A 211 5.99 13.31 9.24
N GLU A 212 6.78 12.71 10.12
CA GLU A 212 7.47 13.40 11.22
C GLU A 212 8.96 13.02 11.23
N GLU A 213 9.87 13.88 10.71
CA GLU A 213 11.30 13.56 10.52
C GLU A 213 11.97 12.85 11.71
N LYS A 214 11.65 13.28 12.95
CA LYS A 214 12.32 12.82 14.18
C LYS A 214 11.70 11.57 14.80
N THR A 215 10.58 11.09 14.29
CA THR A 215 9.83 9.98 14.87
C THR A 215 9.95 8.75 13.96
N THR A 216 10.28 7.59 14.53
CA THR A 216 10.15 6.31 13.82
C THR A 216 8.81 5.68 14.20
N PRO A 217 7.87 5.52 13.25
CA PRO A 217 6.65 4.76 13.50
C PRO A 217 6.99 3.32 13.89
N VAL A 218 6.46 2.88 15.03
CA VAL A 218 6.58 1.50 15.51
C VAL A 218 5.23 1.09 16.07
N PHE A 219 4.68 -0.01 15.57
CA PHE A 219 3.42 -0.59 16.02
C PHE A 219 3.61 -2.06 16.35
N LEU A 220 2.78 -2.56 17.26
CA LEU A 220 2.68 -3.99 17.56
C LEU A 220 1.27 -4.45 17.23
N LEU A 221 1.17 -5.46 16.37
CA LEU A 221 -0.05 -6.19 16.07
C LEU A 221 -0.10 -7.44 16.94
N ASN A 222 -1.14 -7.55 17.76
CA ASN A 222 -1.43 -8.79 18.47
C ASN A 222 -2.14 -9.77 17.53
N CYS A 223 -1.56 -10.94 17.26
CA CYS A 223 -2.08 -11.85 16.23
C CYS A 223 -3.24 -12.76 16.70
N GLU A 224 -3.64 -12.66 17.97
CA GLU A 224 -4.82 -13.36 18.50
C GLU A 224 -6.07 -12.48 18.43
N THR A 225 -5.93 -11.19 18.76
CA THR A 225 -7.04 -10.22 18.83
C THR A 225 -7.11 -9.28 17.64
N PHE A 226 -6.02 -9.19 16.87
CA PHE A 226 -5.79 -8.19 15.83
C PHE A 226 -5.87 -6.75 16.33
N GLU A 227 -5.65 -6.50 17.62
CA GLU A 227 -5.45 -5.14 18.09
C GLU A 227 -4.06 -4.62 17.69
N ILE A 228 -4.01 -3.40 17.18
CA ILE A 228 -2.77 -2.68 16.90
C ILE A 228 -2.58 -1.59 17.95
N ARG A 229 -1.36 -1.49 18.49
CA ARG A 229 -0.96 -0.39 19.37
C ARG A 229 0.34 0.25 18.90
N LYS A 230 0.40 1.59 19.02
CA LYS A 230 1.65 2.34 18.84
C LYS A 230 2.61 2.00 19.99
N VAL A 231 3.85 1.67 19.65
CA VAL A 231 4.92 1.42 20.61
C VAL A 231 5.65 2.73 20.86
N LYS A 232 5.66 3.17 22.12
CA LYS A 232 6.46 4.34 22.51
C LYS A 232 7.93 3.92 22.54
N THR A 233 8.72 4.50 21.65
CA THR A 233 10.17 4.27 21.59
C THR A 233 10.96 5.45 22.14
N THR A 234 12.20 5.20 22.54
CA THR A 234 13.15 6.22 23.01
C THR A 234 14.50 6.07 22.32
N GLY A 235 15.44 6.99 22.57
CA GLY A 235 16.80 6.89 22.03
C GLY A 235 16.96 7.50 20.65
N LYS A 236 18.01 7.10 19.94
CA LYS A 236 18.39 7.67 18.62
C LYS A 236 17.94 6.74 17.50
N GLY A 237 16.67 6.85 17.13
CA GLY A 237 16.08 6.08 16.03
C GLY A 237 16.43 6.62 14.63
N PRO A 238 16.05 5.88 13.57
CA PRO A 238 16.23 6.29 12.19
C PRO A 238 15.33 7.48 11.77
N GLY A 239 14.42 7.96 12.60
CA GLY A 239 13.42 8.95 12.17
C GLY A 239 12.34 8.31 11.29
N TRP A 240 11.61 9.12 10.52
CA TRP A 240 10.56 8.61 9.62
C TRP A 240 11.22 7.89 8.44
N ILE A 241 11.04 6.57 8.35
CA ILE A 241 11.79 5.72 7.43
C ILE A 241 10.90 4.72 6.71
N HIS A 242 11.19 4.44 5.45
CA HIS A 242 10.52 3.43 4.63
C HIS A 242 11.51 2.69 3.73
N ASN A 243 11.11 1.60 3.08
CA ASN A 243 11.95 0.77 2.21
C ASN A 243 13.26 0.28 2.86
N HIS A 244 13.25 0.15 4.19
CA HIS A 244 14.39 -0.36 4.96
C HIS A 244 14.29 -1.88 5.12
N LYS A 245 15.38 -2.51 5.55
CA LYS A 245 15.42 -3.93 5.90
C LYS A 245 15.57 -4.11 7.40
N VAL A 246 14.90 -5.12 7.92
CA VAL A 246 14.97 -5.51 9.33
C VAL A 246 15.46 -6.93 9.47
N SER A 247 16.32 -7.16 10.46
CA SER A 247 16.71 -8.50 10.89
C SER A 247 16.66 -8.62 12.41
N SER A 248 16.21 -9.77 12.90
CA SER A 248 16.21 -10.09 14.33
C SER A 248 17.56 -10.62 14.80
N SER A 249 17.89 -10.40 16.07
CA SER A 249 19.00 -11.10 16.72
C SER A 249 18.63 -12.57 16.96
N PRO A 250 19.59 -13.50 17.12
CA PRO A 250 19.31 -14.93 17.29
C PRO A 250 18.41 -15.27 18.49
N ARG A 251 18.29 -14.37 19.46
CA ARG A 251 17.47 -14.52 20.67
C ARG A 251 16.31 -13.52 20.73
N GLU A 252 16.01 -12.83 19.64
CA GLU A 252 14.96 -11.79 19.56
C GLU A 252 15.08 -10.72 20.66
N GLU A 253 16.32 -10.37 21.03
CA GLU A 253 16.58 -9.33 22.03
C GLU A 253 16.53 -7.92 21.42
N TYR A 254 16.85 -7.83 20.13
CA TYR A 254 16.79 -6.59 19.38
C TYR A 254 16.54 -6.85 17.89
N LEU A 255 15.98 -5.85 17.22
CA LEU A 255 15.90 -5.80 15.77
C LEU A 255 16.91 -4.81 15.22
N THR A 256 17.47 -5.11 14.05
CA THR A 256 18.44 -4.27 13.36
C THR A 256 17.84 -3.70 12.08
N VAL A 257 17.76 -2.37 11.99
CA VAL A 257 17.28 -1.63 10.82
C VAL A 257 18.47 -1.13 10.00
N VAL A 258 18.46 -1.39 8.68
CA VAL A 258 19.47 -0.91 7.72
C VAL A 258 18.84 -0.50 6.39
N GLY A 259 19.53 0.38 5.67
CA GLY A 259 19.07 0.87 4.37
C GLY A 259 17.75 1.63 4.48
N GLY A 260 17.09 1.82 3.35
CA GLY A 260 15.86 2.59 3.23
C GLY A 260 16.07 4.09 3.07
N LEU A 261 14.96 4.80 2.99
CA LEU A 261 14.88 6.24 2.79
C LEU A 261 14.21 6.89 3.98
N ARG A 262 14.72 8.05 4.38
CA ARG A 262 14.23 8.84 5.51
C ARG A 262 13.63 10.15 5.04
N HIS A 263 12.57 10.59 5.71
CA HIS A 263 12.06 11.94 5.52
C HIS A 263 12.98 12.98 6.18
N ARG A 264 13.11 14.14 5.52
CA ARG A 264 13.71 15.36 6.07
C ARG A 264 12.72 16.53 5.87
N ASP A 265 12.27 17.13 6.97
CA ASP A 265 11.20 18.13 6.97
C ASP A 265 11.64 19.41 6.24
N SER A 266 12.91 19.81 6.38
CA SER A 266 13.41 21.11 5.89
C SER A 266 13.32 21.29 4.38
N GLU A 267 13.30 20.20 3.62
CA GLU A 267 13.34 20.20 2.15
C GLU A 267 12.20 19.37 1.54
N ARG A 268 11.36 18.74 2.37
CA ARG A 268 10.42 17.66 1.98
C ARG A 268 11.09 16.52 1.18
N ASP A 269 12.39 16.35 1.38
CA ASP A 269 13.20 15.39 0.65
C ASP A 269 13.23 14.02 1.33
N LEU A 270 13.56 13.02 0.52
CA LEU A 270 13.89 11.67 0.96
C LEU A 270 15.41 11.48 0.88
N ILE A 271 16.03 11.09 1.98
CA ILE A 271 17.48 10.87 2.06
C ILE A 271 17.79 9.40 2.36
N ALA A 272 18.87 8.89 1.77
CA ALA A 272 19.32 7.53 2.06
C ALA A 272 19.69 7.36 3.54
N ASN A 273 19.26 6.24 4.13
CA ASN A 273 19.74 5.84 5.44
C ASN A 273 21.09 5.13 5.35
N GLU A 274 22.15 5.86 5.66
CA GLU A 274 23.53 5.35 5.66
C GLU A 274 23.96 4.69 6.98
N LYS A 275 23.05 4.56 7.95
CA LYS A 275 23.37 4.07 9.30
C LYS A 275 22.59 2.81 9.64
N ARG A 276 23.12 2.08 10.61
CA ARG A 276 22.45 0.94 11.23
C ARG A 276 21.83 1.36 12.54
N TYR A 277 20.61 0.91 12.81
CA TYR A 277 19.93 1.15 14.08
C TYR A 277 19.56 -0.18 14.71
N ARG A 278 19.58 -0.24 16.04
CA ARG A 278 19.05 -1.37 16.79
C ARG A 278 17.94 -0.91 17.73
N LEU A 279 16.80 -1.59 17.68
CA LEU A 279 15.71 -1.45 18.62
C LEU A 279 15.79 -2.59 19.64
N ASP A 280 16.08 -2.27 20.89
CA ASP A 280 15.98 -3.22 21.99
C ASP A 280 14.51 -3.54 22.29
N LEU A 281 14.13 -4.82 22.25
CA LEU A 281 12.74 -5.25 22.33
C LEU A 281 12.19 -5.30 23.77
N LYS A 282 13.06 -5.23 24.79
CA LYS A 282 12.65 -5.18 26.20
C LYS A 282 12.37 -3.75 26.65
N THR A 283 13.15 -2.80 26.15
CA THR A 283 13.14 -1.40 26.60
C THR A 283 12.55 -0.44 25.57
N TRP A 284 12.35 -0.90 24.33
CA TRP A 284 11.95 -0.07 23.19
C TRP A 284 12.90 1.10 22.94
N HIS A 285 14.19 0.89 23.21
CA HIS A 285 15.23 1.90 23.08
C HIS A 285 16.04 1.71 21.79
N TRP A 286 16.15 2.79 21.02
CA TRP A 286 16.95 2.85 19.81
C TRP A 286 18.40 3.21 20.09
N THR A 287 19.32 2.42 19.55
CA THR A 287 20.74 2.74 19.48
C THR A 287 21.20 2.87 18.03
N ARG A 288 21.99 3.91 17.76
CA ARG A 288 22.60 4.13 16.44
C ARG A 288 23.99 3.51 16.41
N HIS A 289 24.26 2.76 15.35
CA HIS A 289 25.53 2.11 15.06
C HIS A 289 26.11 2.65 13.76
N SER A 290 27.45 2.64 13.66
CA SER A 290 28.19 3.02 12.46
C SER A 290 28.01 2.01 11.33
#